data_AF-D2B861-F1
#
_entry.id   AF-D2B861-F1
#
_cell.length_a   1.000
_cell.length_b   1.000
_cell.length_c   1.000
_cell.angle_alpha   90.00
_cell.angle_beta   90.00
_cell.angle_gamma   90.00
#
_symmetry.space_group_name_H-M   'P 1'
#
loop_
_entity.id
_entity.type
_entity.pdbx_description
1 polymer ?
#
loop_
_entity_poly.entity_id
_entity_poly.type
_entity_poly.pdbx_seq_one_letter_code
_entity_poly.pdbx_strand_id
1 'polypeptide(L)'
;MTPLRRLLVLLAALAVLGGAAAGYAAWAARRDPVPAQAGQAGPGGVLRPGQLMFRTAAGRVAGVPLADTSAAPAGGGLACDRFSTGGGTSICLVARPGPVATTHAVILDRSMRETRRVKLAGIPNRARMSQSGRMASWTVFVTGDSYSEGGFSTWSGILDTRTGYAVTNIEDIPLTLNGRRYHAADVNYWGVTFAADDNRFYATVATKGKTYLVEGDYGRWQARTLRENAECPSLSPDGTRLVFKKRVSADPGRMWRLHLLDLATMRETPLAETASVDDQVAWLDGRTVMYAKGPDVWSVPADGSGAPARLVRGASSPVAVR
;
A
#
# COMPACT_ATOMS: atom_id res chain seq x y z
N MET A 1 29.39 42.40 -6.00
CA MET A 1 28.69 42.54 -4.70
C MET A 1 29.70 42.46 -3.58
N THR A 2 29.73 43.42 -2.65
CA THR A 2 30.67 43.42 -1.52
C THR A 2 30.34 42.28 -0.54
N PRO A 3 31.35 41.73 0.18
CA PRO A 3 31.15 40.63 1.13
C PRO A 3 30.10 40.95 2.20
N LEU A 4 30.00 42.23 2.60
CA LEU A 4 29.00 42.71 3.56
C LEU A 4 27.56 42.60 3.03
N ARG A 5 27.32 42.89 1.75
CA ARG A 5 26.00 42.73 1.12
C ARG A 5 25.59 41.27 1.00
N ARG A 6 26.55 40.35 0.76
CA ARG A 6 26.27 38.91 0.71
C ARG A 6 25.89 38.36 2.09
N LEU A 7 26.59 38.80 3.14
CA LEU A 7 26.29 38.43 4.53
C LEU A 7 24.90 38.91 4.96
N LEU A 8 24.54 40.15 4.62
CA LEU A 8 23.22 40.70 4.95
C LEU A 8 22.07 39.98 4.23
N VAL A 9 22.27 39.58 2.96
CA VAL A 9 21.28 38.79 2.21
C VAL A 9 21.13 37.39 2.80
N LEU A 10 22.23 36.76 3.21
CA LEU A 10 22.21 35.44 3.87
C LEU A 10 21.48 35.49 5.22
N LEU A 11 21.75 36.50 6.05
CA LEU A 11 21.09 36.67 7.34
C LEU A 11 19.59 36.97 7.17
N ALA A 12 19.22 37.80 6.19
CA ALA A 12 17.82 38.06 5.87
C ALA A 12 17.11 36.79 5.37
N ALA A 13 17.75 36.01 4.51
CA ALA A 13 17.20 34.74 4.03
C ALA A 13 17.03 33.73 5.17
N LEU A 14 18.00 33.62 6.08
CA LEU A 14 17.91 32.76 7.27
C LEU A 14 16.79 33.20 8.21
N ALA A 15 16.61 34.51 8.43
CA ALA A 15 15.54 35.03 9.25
C ALA A 15 14.16 34.74 8.64
N VAL A 16 14.01 34.93 7.32
CA VAL A 16 12.76 34.65 6.60
C VAL A 16 12.45 33.15 6.59
N LEU A 17 13.43 32.29 6.31
CA LEU A 17 13.26 30.84 6.31
C LEU A 17 12.99 30.31 7.72
N GLY A 18 13.69 30.80 8.73
CA GLY A 18 13.48 30.46 10.13
C GLY A 18 12.09 30.88 10.61
N GLY A 19 11.64 32.09 10.26
CA GLY A 19 10.31 32.60 10.56
C GLY A 19 9.20 31.79 9.86
N ALA A 20 9.39 31.45 8.59
CA ALA A 20 8.45 30.61 7.83
C ALA A 20 8.36 29.19 8.39
N ALA A 21 9.48 28.58 8.76
CA ALA A 21 9.52 27.26 9.38
C ALA A 21 8.84 27.24 10.76
N ALA A 22 9.13 28.24 11.61
CA ALA A 22 8.49 28.37 12.92
C ALA A 22 6.99 28.65 12.79
N GLY A 23 6.59 29.50 11.85
CA GLY A 23 5.18 29.80 11.55
C GLY A 23 4.43 28.57 11.05
N TYR A 24 5.03 27.79 10.14
CA TYR A 24 4.47 26.54 9.66
C TYR A 24 4.36 25.49 10.77
N ALA A 25 5.39 25.33 11.61
CA ALA A 25 5.36 24.40 12.74
C ALA A 25 4.28 24.78 13.76
N ALA A 26 4.13 26.07 14.06
CA ALA A 26 3.07 26.56 14.95
C ALA A 26 1.67 26.38 14.33
N TRP A 27 1.51 26.57 13.03
CA TRP A 27 0.25 26.33 12.32
C TRP A 27 -0.10 24.83 12.25
N ALA A 28 0.90 23.98 12.01
CA ALA A 28 0.74 22.53 12.01
C ALA A 28 0.43 21.98 13.41
N ALA A 29 1.01 22.56 14.47
CA ALA A 29 0.70 22.21 15.86
C ALA A 29 -0.68 22.70 16.32
N ARG A 30 -1.23 23.74 15.68
CA ARG A 30 -2.59 24.28 15.93
C ARG A 30 -3.68 23.56 15.13
N ARG A 31 -3.31 22.73 14.14
CA ARG A 31 -4.25 21.72 13.64
C ARG A 31 -4.41 20.72 14.77
N ASP A 32 -5.55 20.77 15.43
CA ASP A 32 -5.92 19.76 16.39
C ASP A 32 -5.63 18.38 15.78
N PRO A 33 -4.82 17.54 16.44
CA PRO A 33 -4.77 16.14 16.09
C PRO A 33 -6.22 15.69 16.05
N VAL A 34 -6.65 15.01 14.99
CA VAL A 34 -7.76 14.07 15.17
C VAL A 34 -7.13 12.98 16.01
N PRO A 35 -7.35 12.92 17.35
CA PRO A 35 -6.96 11.74 18.07
C PRO A 35 -7.53 10.56 17.29
N ALA A 36 -6.74 9.49 17.16
CA ALA A 36 -7.34 8.18 16.95
C ALA A 36 -8.13 7.88 18.23
N GLN A 37 -9.26 8.55 18.43
CA GLN A 37 -10.27 8.11 19.34
C GLN A 37 -10.63 6.72 18.81
N ALA A 38 -10.39 5.73 19.66
CA ALA A 38 -11.21 4.54 19.69
C ALA A 38 -12.66 4.99 19.99
N GLY A 39 -13.28 5.67 19.02
CA GLY A 39 -14.71 5.84 19.00
C GLY A 39 -15.27 4.44 18.95
N GLN A 40 -16.25 4.16 19.81
CA GLN A 40 -16.99 2.91 19.74
C GLN A 40 -17.36 2.68 18.27
N ALA A 41 -16.95 1.52 17.74
CA ALA A 41 -17.31 1.12 16.40
C ALA A 41 -18.83 1.27 16.29
N GLY A 42 -19.28 2.28 15.54
CA GLY A 42 -20.66 2.31 15.09
C GLY A 42 -20.94 1.05 14.28
N PRO A 43 -22.19 0.77 13.91
CA PRO A 43 -22.55 -0.42 13.13
C PRO A 43 -21.71 -0.66 11.85
N GLY A 44 -21.01 0.38 11.35
CA GLY A 44 -20.04 0.33 10.23
C GLY A 44 -18.60 -0.06 10.54
N GLY A 45 -18.27 -0.35 11.81
CA GLY A 45 -16.94 -0.78 12.24
C GLY A 45 -16.84 -2.28 12.52
N VAL A 46 -17.79 -3.10 12.07
CA VAL A 46 -17.67 -4.56 12.20
C VAL A 46 -17.51 -5.14 10.81
N LEU A 47 -16.51 -6.00 10.63
CA LEU A 47 -16.31 -6.72 9.38
C LEU A 47 -17.41 -7.77 9.23
N ARG A 48 -18.23 -7.64 8.18
CA ARG A 48 -19.26 -8.63 7.82
C ARG A 48 -19.01 -9.16 6.41
N PRO A 49 -19.13 -10.47 6.18
CA PRO A 49 -19.17 -11.03 4.84
C PRO A 49 -20.17 -10.29 3.95
N GLY A 50 -19.85 -10.10 2.68
CA GLY A 50 -20.71 -9.37 1.76
C GLY A 50 -20.56 -7.85 1.81
N GLN A 51 -19.54 -7.31 2.49
CA GLN A 51 -19.25 -5.88 2.52
C GLN A 51 -18.07 -5.48 1.64
N LEU A 52 -18.15 -4.30 1.05
CA LEU A 52 -17.02 -3.58 0.49
C LEU A 52 -16.54 -2.57 1.53
N MET A 53 -15.33 -2.77 2.05
CA MET A 53 -14.67 -1.83 2.96
C MET A 53 -13.70 -0.94 2.18
N PHE A 54 -13.54 0.30 2.63
CA PHE A 54 -12.64 1.28 2.00
C PHE A 54 -12.33 2.42 2.97
N ARG A 55 -11.31 3.22 2.61
CA ARG A 55 -10.98 4.51 3.25
C ARG A 55 -11.70 5.63 2.50
N THR A 56 -12.50 6.44 3.22
CA THR A 56 -13.19 7.63 2.68
C THR A 56 -12.21 8.77 2.37
N ALA A 57 -12.68 9.82 1.68
CA ALA A 57 -11.91 11.04 1.44
C ALA A 57 -11.46 11.73 2.74
N ALA A 58 -12.26 11.61 3.82
CA ALA A 58 -11.90 12.10 5.16
C ALA A 58 -10.88 11.19 5.88
N GLY A 59 -10.42 10.12 5.24
CA GLY A 59 -9.41 9.21 5.77
C GLY A 59 -9.92 8.21 6.81
N ARG A 60 -11.22 7.97 6.85
CA ARG A 60 -11.83 7.01 7.78
C ARG A 60 -12.24 5.74 7.07
N VAL A 61 -12.09 4.60 7.75
CA VAL A 61 -12.63 3.33 7.26
C VAL A 61 -14.15 3.37 7.30
N ALA A 62 -14.78 2.93 6.23
CA ALA A 62 -16.22 2.77 6.12
C ALA A 62 -16.53 1.52 5.29
N GLY A 63 -17.80 1.11 5.31
CA GLY A 63 -18.27 -0.06 4.56
C GLY A 63 -19.66 0.15 3.98
N VAL A 64 -19.91 -0.50 2.85
CA VAL A 64 -21.21 -0.63 2.18
C VAL A 64 -21.47 -2.09 1.82
N PRO A 65 -22.72 -2.53 1.62
CA PRO A 65 -23.00 -3.85 1.05
C PRO A 65 -22.39 -3.99 -0.35
N LEU A 66 -21.81 -5.14 -0.68
CA LEU A 66 -21.31 -5.43 -2.03
C LEU A 66 -22.42 -5.39 -3.09
N ALA A 67 -23.64 -5.76 -2.68
CA ALA A 67 -24.83 -5.73 -3.53
C ALA A 67 -25.35 -4.31 -3.82
N ASP A 68 -24.93 -3.31 -3.04
CA ASP A 68 -25.29 -1.91 -3.25
C ASP A 68 -24.13 -0.99 -2.84
N THR A 69 -23.18 -0.82 -3.75
CA THR A 69 -22.02 0.06 -3.53
C THR A 69 -22.35 1.55 -3.61
N SER A 70 -23.62 1.89 -3.89
CA SER A 70 -24.13 3.27 -3.89
C SER A 70 -24.70 3.70 -2.54
N ALA A 71 -24.91 2.74 -1.63
CA ALA A 71 -25.42 2.98 -0.28
C ALA A 71 -24.57 3.98 0.50
N ALA A 72 -25.21 4.70 1.42
CA ALA A 72 -24.50 5.56 2.36
C ALA A 72 -23.53 4.72 3.21
N PRO A 73 -22.22 5.04 3.23
CA PRO A 73 -21.26 4.28 4.00
C PRO A 73 -21.58 4.40 5.49
N ALA A 74 -21.54 3.29 6.21
CA ALA A 74 -21.74 3.31 7.64
C ALA A 74 -20.59 4.09 8.31
N GLY A 75 -20.92 5.18 9.01
CA GLY A 75 -19.96 6.13 9.56
C GLY A 75 -19.22 5.63 10.81
N GLY A 76 -18.19 6.39 11.21
CA GLY A 76 -17.54 6.27 12.51
C GLY A 76 -16.30 5.36 12.60
N GLY A 77 -15.90 4.66 11.52
CA GLY A 77 -14.73 3.76 11.55
C GLY A 77 -13.39 4.49 11.76
N LEU A 78 -12.31 3.74 12.06
CA LEU A 78 -10.99 4.29 12.41
C LEU A 78 -10.39 5.16 11.30
N ALA A 79 -9.61 6.16 11.69
CA ALA A 79 -8.79 6.93 10.77
C ALA A 79 -7.56 6.11 10.37
N CYS A 80 -7.39 5.86 9.06
CA CYS A 80 -6.28 5.11 8.48
C CYS A 80 -5.78 5.84 7.23
N ASP A 81 -4.49 5.81 6.96
CA ASP A 81 -3.88 6.25 5.70
C ASP A 81 -3.92 5.14 4.64
N ARG A 82 -3.74 3.89 5.06
CA ARG A 82 -3.94 2.68 4.25
C ARG A 82 -4.67 1.63 5.07
N PHE A 83 -5.53 0.86 4.41
CA PHE A 83 -6.36 -0.16 5.05
C PHE A 83 -6.41 -1.44 4.23
N SER A 84 -6.43 -2.59 4.89
CA SER A 84 -6.72 -3.88 4.27
C SER A 84 -7.29 -4.82 5.32
N THR A 85 -8.09 -5.80 4.88
CA THR A 85 -8.72 -6.79 5.76
C THR A 85 -8.78 -8.16 5.09
N GLY A 86 -8.79 -9.21 5.92
CA GLY A 86 -8.93 -10.61 5.51
C GLY A 86 -9.13 -11.49 6.74
N GLY A 87 -9.95 -12.55 6.64
CA GLY A 87 -10.18 -13.50 7.73
C GLY A 87 -10.72 -12.90 9.04
N GLY A 88 -11.29 -11.70 9.00
CA GLY A 88 -11.72 -10.97 10.20
C GLY A 88 -10.62 -10.22 10.94
N THR A 89 -9.42 -10.12 10.36
CA THR A 89 -8.31 -9.30 10.86
C THR A 89 -8.04 -8.18 9.87
N SER A 90 -7.75 -6.98 10.37
CA SER A 90 -7.38 -5.84 9.53
C SER A 90 -6.03 -5.26 9.88
N ILE A 91 -5.41 -4.61 8.90
CA ILE A 91 -4.29 -3.70 9.09
C ILE A 91 -4.73 -2.28 8.73
N CYS A 92 -4.46 -1.35 9.65
CA CYS A 92 -4.67 0.08 9.49
C CYS A 92 -3.31 0.76 9.66
N LEU A 93 -2.79 1.37 8.60
CA LEU A 93 -1.60 2.20 8.70
C LEU A 93 -2.01 3.61 9.09
N VAL A 94 -1.34 4.16 10.09
CA VAL A 94 -1.62 5.51 10.62
C VAL A 94 -0.33 6.29 10.66
N ALA A 95 -0.22 7.31 9.81
CA ALA A 95 0.85 8.29 9.88
C ALA A 95 0.79 9.04 11.22
N ARG A 96 1.95 9.24 11.84
CA ARG A 96 2.09 9.98 13.09
C ARG A 96 2.80 11.30 12.82
N PRO A 97 2.26 12.42 13.32
CA PRO A 97 2.95 13.69 13.26
C PRO A 97 4.23 13.62 14.10
N GLY A 98 5.27 14.30 13.63
CA GLY A 98 6.55 14.35 14.30
C GLY A 98 7.63 14.90 13.36
N PRO A 99 8.81 15.24 13.91
CA PRO A 99 9.93 15.73 13.11
C PRO A 99 10.46 14.68 12.12
N VAL A 100 10.25 13.39 12.43
CA VAL A 100 10.60 12.25 11.57
C VAL A 100 9.32 11.52 11.18
N ALA A 101 9.15 11.27 9.88
CA ALA A 101 8.03 10.51 9.36
C ALA A 101 7.94 9.14 10.05
N THR A 102 6.82 8.88 10.71
CA THR A 102 6.59 7.65 11.47
C THR A 102 5.20 7.12 11.10
N THR A 103 5.09 5.80 10.98
CA THR A 103 3.83 5.10 10.75
C THR A 103 3.59 4.09 11.86
N HIS A 104 2.36 3.96 12.32
CA HIS A 104 1.92 2.80 13.09
C HIS A 104 1.16 1.84 12.18
N ALA A 105 1.60 0.58 12.10
CA ALA A 105 0.77 -0.51 11.61
C ALA A 105 -0.06 -1.05 12.77
N VAL A 106 -1.36 -0.76 12.76
CA VAL A 106 -2.32 -1.19 13.78
C VAL A 106 -3.07 -2.40 13.27
N ILE A 107 -3.01 -3.50 14.00
CA ILE A 107 -3.77 -4.71 13.73
C ILE A 107 -5.07 -4.66 14.51
N LEU A 108 -6.16 -4.96 13.83
CA LEU A 108 -7.52 -4.86 14.36
C LEU A 108 -8.22 -6.22 14.25
N ASP A 109 -9.04 -6.55 15.23
CA ASP A 109 -9.95 -7.70 15.18
C ASP A 109 -11.21 -7.43 14.33
N ARG A 110 -12.14 -8.40 14.32
CA ARG A 110 -13.39 -8.33 13.56
C ARG A 110 -14.31 -7.19 14.00
N SER A 111 -14.18 -6.75 15.25
CA SER A 111 -14.91 -5.63 15.84
C SER A 111 -14.15 -4.31 15.67
N MET A 112 -13.10 -4.30 14.84
CA MET A 112 -12.20 -3.18 14.59
C MET A 112 -11.54 -2.65 15.88
N ARG A 113 -11.29 -3.53 16.86
CA ARG A 113 -10.53 -3.20 18.06
C ARG A 113 -9.06 -3.49 17.86
N GLU A 114 -8.20 -2.59 18.32
CA GLU A 114 -6.75 -2.78 18.27
C GLU A 114 -6.32 -3.98 19.11
N THR A 115 -5.65 -4.93 18.46
CA THR A 115 -5.04 -6.10 19.09
C THR A 115 -3.52 -6.03 19.12
N ARG A 116 -2.91 -5.28 18.18
CA ARG A 116 -1.47 -5.09 18.10
C ARG A 116 -1.10 -3.80 17.38
N ARG A 117 0.10 -3.31 17.68
CA ARG A 117 0.70 -2.16 17.01
C ARG A 117 2.19 -2.39 16.76
N VAL A 118 2.64 -2.05 15.56
CA VAL A 118 4.06 -2.02 15.17
C VAL A 118 4.43 -0.59 14.77
N LYS A 119 5.51 -0.06 15.35
CA LYS A 119 6.05 1.25 14.98
C LYS A 119 7.00 1.09 13.79
N LEU A 120 6.79 1.89 12.75
CA LEU A 120 7.52 1.86 11.50
C LEU A 120 8.11 3.24 11.21
N ALA A 121 9.28 3.29 10.60
CA ALA A 121 9.84 4.51 10.05
C ALA A 121 9.22 4.79 8.67
N GLY A 122 8.89 6.04 8.36
CA GLY A 122 8.42 6.43 7.03
C GLY A 122 6.92 6.71 6.91
N ILE A 123 6.51 7.03 5.69
CA ILE A 123 5.15 7.45 5.30
C ILE A 123 4.36 6.25 4.76
N PRO A 124 3.09 6.02 5.16
CA PRO A 124 2.31 4.88 4.69
C PRO A 124 2.16 4.84 3.16
N ASN A 125 2.43 3.70 2.53
CA ASN A 125 2.20 3.51 1.09
C ASN A 125 1.29 2.33 0.76
N ARG A 126 1.48 1.15 1.35
CA ARG A 126 0.65 -0.04 1.05
C ARG A 126 0.35 -0.81 2.31
N ALA A 127 -0.81 -1.45 2.34
CA ALA A 127 -1.22 -2.34 3.41
C ALA A 127 -1.93 -3.54 2.78
N ARG A 128 -1.61 -4.75 3.23
CA ARG A 128 -2.23 -5.96 2.71
C ARG A 128 -2.42 -6.99 3.82
N MET A 129 -3.61 -7.55 3.92
CA MET A 129 -3.87 -8.78 4.65
C MET A 129 -3.90 -9.98 3.70
N SER A 130 -3.44 -11.13 4.19
CA SER A 130 -3.76 -12.45 3.66
C SER A 130 -5.26 -12.74 3.81
N GLN A 131 -5.78 -13.68 3.00
CA GLN A 131 -7.20 -14.04 3.03
C GLN A 131 -7.63 -14.64 4.37
N SER A 132 -6.75 -15.38 5.04
CA SER A 132 -6.98 -15.96 6.37
C SER A 132 -6.92 -14.93 7.49
N GLY A 133 -6.40 -13.72 7.22
CA GLY A 133 -6.13 -12.70 8.22
C GLY A 133 -4.87 -12.95 9.06
N ARG A 134 -4.10 -14.01 8.76
CA ARG A 134 -2.91 -14.37 9.55
C ARG A 134 -1.72 -13.48 9.21
N MET A 135 -1.38 -13.37 7.93
CA MET A 135 -0.24 -12.56 7.46
C MET A 135 -0.70 -11.14 7.15
N ALA A 136 0.02 -10.17 7.69
CA ALA A 136 -0.14 -8.75 7.39
C ALA A 136 1.15 -8.22 6.76
N SER A 137 1.04 -7.33 5.77
CA SER A 137 2.18 -6.62 5.20
C SER A 137 1.89 -5.14 5.07
N TRP A 138 2.97 -4.36 5.13
CA TRP A 138 2.99 -2.94 4.85
C TRP A 138 4.12 -2.60 3.90
N THR A 139 4.00 -1.46 3.24
CA THR A 139 5.09 -0.74 2.61
C THR A 139 5.00 0.71 3.08
N VAL A 140 6.13 1.28 3.50
CA VAL A 140 6.28 2.69 3.87
C VAL A 140 7.39 3.32 3.03
N PHE A 141 7.22 4.58 2.63
CA PHE A 141 8.32 5.35 2.04
C PHE A 141 9.24 5.83 3.14
N VAL A 142 10.51 5.49 3.05
CA VAL A 142 11.53 5.96 3.99
C VAL A 142 12.35 7.07 3.36
N THR A 143 12.71 8.02 4.21
CA THR A 143 13.62 9.10 3.84
C THR A 143 14.90 8.96 4.65
N GLY A 144 16.01 8.54 4.03
CA GLY A 144 17.32 8.52 4.67
C GLY A 144 18.36 7.63 4.00
N ASP A 145 17.93 6.62 3.25
CA ASP A 145 18.84 5.65 2.64
C ASP A 145 19.32 6.18 1.27
N SER A 146 20.58 6.62 1.21
CA SER A 146 21.37 6.90 -0.02
C SER A 146 20.76 7.90 -1.02
N TYR A 147 20.60 9.15 -0.58
CA TYR A 147 20.14 10.30 -1.36
C TYR A 147 21.21 10.92 -2.27
N SER A 148 21.66 10.20 -3.30
CA SER A 148 22.45 10.83 -4.38
C SER A 148 21.95 10.54 -5.79
N GLU A 149 20.97 9.64 -6.00
CA GLU A 149 20.52 9.28 -7.35
C GLU A 149 19.00 9.10 -7.49
N GLY A 150 18.20 10.06 -7.02
CA GLY A 150 16.78 10.20 -7.43
C GLY A 150 15.83 9.02 -7.17
N GLY A 151 16.27 7.97 -6.48
CA GLY A 151 15.48 6.78 -6.14
C GLY A 151 14.68 6.99 -4.85
N PHE A 152 13.44 6.52 -4.83
CA PHE A 152 12.70 6.34 -3.59
C PHE A 152 13.12 5.01 -2.95
N SER A 153 13.29 4.97 -1.63
CA SER A 153 13.43 3.73 -0.88
C SER A 153 12.13 3.43 -0.13
N THR A 154 11.82 2.14 -0.02
CA THR A 154 10.66 1.68 0.73
C THR A 154 11.07 0.61 1.72
N TRP A 155 10.52 0.63 2.92
CA TRP A 155 10.62 -0.53 3.80
C TRP A 155 9.31 -1.28 3.76
N SER A 156 9.39 -2.57 3.45
CA SER A 156 8.23 -3.46 3.44
C SER A 156 8.40 -4.53 4.48
N GLY A 157 7.39 -4.74 5.31
CA GLY A 157 7.42 -5.73 6.37
C GLY A 157 6.35 -6.78 6.23
N ILE A 158 6.51 -7.86 6.99
CA ILE A 158 5.55 -8.94 7.15
C ILE A 158 5.40 -9.24 8.65
N LEU A 159 4.16 -9.39 9.10
CA LEU A 159 3.79 -9.82 10.43
C LEU A 159 2.93 -11.08 10.34
N ASP A 160 3.33 -12.12 11.07
CA ASP A 160 2.44 -13.25 11.40
C ASP A 160 1.65 -12.89 12.65
N THR A 161 0.37 -12.57 12.49
CA THR A 161 -0.50 -12.13 13.59
C THR A 161 -0.75 -13.22 14.63
N ARG A 162 -0.57 -14.50 14.27
CA ARG A 162 -0.73 -15.64 15.17
C ARG A 162 0.42 -15.75 16.15
N THR A 163 1.65 -15.59 15.67
CA THR A 163 2.87 -15.68 16.51
C THR A 163 3.28 -14.32 17.08
N GLY A 164 2.84 -13.23 16.44
CA GLY A 164 3.28 -11.87 16.74
C GLY A 164 4.65 -11.52 16.18
N TYR A 165 5.29 -12.43 15.42
CA TYR A 165 6.61 -12.20 14.84
C TYR A 165 6.50 -11.24 13.65
N ALA A 166 7.21 -10.12 13.76
CA ALA A 166 7.24 -9.07 12.75
C ALA A 166 8.65 -8.93 12.17
N VAL A 167 8.78 -9.09 10.86
CA VAL A 167 9.94 -8.63 10.12
C VAL A 167 9.62 -7.25 9.56
N THR A 168 10.34 -6.23 10.02
CA THR A 168 10.03 -4.84 9.69
C THR A 168 10.52 -4.39 8.32
N ASN A 169 11.50 -5.10 7.77
CA ASN A 169 12.00 -4.93 6.41
C ASN A 169 12.35 -6.29 5.80
N ILE A 170 11.79 -6.61 4.63
CA ILE A 170 11.99 -7.88 3.91
C ILE A 170 13.10 -7.82 2.86
N GLU A 171 13.83 -6.70 2.75
CA GLU A 171 14.95 -6.56 1.81
C GLU A 171 16.07 -7.57 2.01
N ASP A 172 16.25 -8.04 3.25
CA ASP A 172 17.24 -9.05 3.61
C ASP A 172 16.85 -10.47 3.18
N ILE A 173 15.70 -10.66 2.51
CA ILE A 173 15.34 -11.94 1.94
C ILE A 173 16.36 -12.33 0.85
N PRO A 174 17.06 -13.48 1.01
CA PRO A 174 17.91 -14.04 -0.03
C PRO A 174 17.16 -14.16 -1.36
N LEU A 175 17.65 -13.43 -2.36
CA LEU A 175 17.04 -13.38 -3.69
C LEU A 175 17.75 -14.32 -4.66
N THR A 176 16.97 -15.11 -5.38
CA THR A 176 17.41 -15.81 -6.60
C THR A 176 16.90 -15.03 -7.82
N LEU A 177 17.81 -14.37 -8.52
CA LEU A 177 17.53 -13.63 -9.76
C LEU A 177 17.98 -14.48 -10.96
N ASN A 178 17.05 -14.81 -11.85
CA ASN A 178 17.31 -15.61 -13.06
C ASN A 178 18.06 -16.93 -12.75
N GLY A 179 17.63 -17.62 -11.70
CA GLY A 179 18.19 -18.91 -11.29
C GLY A 179 19.53 -18.84 -10.53
N ARG A 180 20.05 -17.63 -10.24
CA ARG A 180 21.32 -17.44 -9.51
C ARG A 180 21.08 -16.65 -8.23
N ARG A 181 21.77 -17.02 -7.15
CA ARG A 181 21.77 -16.22 -5.92
C ARG A 181 22.27 -14.80 -6.25
N TYR A 182 21.54 -13.81 -5.77
CA TYR A 182 21.77 -12.40 -6.05
C TYR A 182 21.71 -11.58 -4.76
N HIS A 183 22.63 -10.64 -4.66
CA HIS A 183 22.70 -9.68 -3.57
C HIS A 183 23.31 -8.40 -4.12
N ALA A 184 22.66 -7.28 -3.86
CA ALA A 184 23.14 -5.94 -4.20
C ALA A 184 22.50 -4.94 -3.24
N ALA A 185 23.20 -3.83 -2.98
CA ALA A 185 22.73 -2.80 -2.05
C ALA A 185 21.49 -2.05 -2.55
N ASP A 186 21.17 -2.13 -3.84
CA ASP A 186 20.02 -1.48 -4.48
C ASP A 186 18.78 -2.38 -4.56
N VAL A 187 18.80 -3.55 -3.92
CA VAL A 187 17.64 -4.45 -3.84
C VAL A 187 16.59 -3.83 -2.92
N ASN A 188 15.44 -3.45 -3.49
CA ASN A 188 14.30 -2.90 -2.75
C ASN A 188 13.03 -3.72 -2.99
N TYR A 189 12.27 -4.02 -1.93
CA TYR A 189 11.02 -4.80 -1.99
C TYR A 189 9.79 -3.96 -1.65
N TRP A 190 8.71 -4.13 -2.41
CA TRP A 190 7.41 -3.53 -2.08
C TRP A 190 6.20 -4.25 -2.66
N GLY A 191 5.02 -3.87 -2.17
CA GLY A 191 3.75 -4.34 -2.73
C GLY A 191 3.58 -5.85 -2.58
N VAL A 192 3.38 -6.31 -1.35
CA VAL A 192 3.23 -7.74 -1.05
C VAL A 192 1.79 -8.19 -1.22
N THR A 193 1.58 -9.45 -1.63
CA THR A 193 0.31 -10.17 -1.61
C THR A 193 0.56 -11.63 -1.22
N PHE A 194 -0.40 -12.29 -0.58
CA PHE A 194 -0.21 -13.61 0.03
C PHE A 194 -1.04 -14.69 -0.68
N ALA A 195 -0.48 -15.89 -0.79
CA ALA A 195 -1.21 -17.09 -1.15
C ALA A 195 -2.05 -17.61 0.03
N ALA A 196 -3.01 -18.49 -0.26
CA ALA A 196 -3.93 -19.04 0.73
C ALA A 196 -3.26 -19.92 1.81
N ASP A 197 -2.03 -20.37 1.56
CA ASP A 197 -1.23 -21.16 2.51
C ASP A 197 -0.53 -20.32 3.60
N ASP A 198 -0.65 -18.99 3.54
CA ASP A 198 0.01 -18.03 4.44
C ASP A 198 1.55 -18.15 4.49
N ASN A 199 2.15 -18.86 3.54
CA ASN A 199 3.59 -19.06 3.46
C ASN A 199 4.16 -18.44 2.19
N ARG A 200 3.55 -18.76 1.06
CA ARG A 200 3.93 -18.21 -0.23
C ARG A 200 3.37 -16.80 -0.35
N PHE A 201 4.21 -15.89 -0.80
CA PHE A 201 3.82 -14.53 -1.09
C PHE A 201 4.39 -14.08 -2.43
N TYR A 202 3.81 -13.04 -3.01
CA TYR A 202 4.34 -12.37 -4.18
C TYR A 202 4.63 -10.93 -3.83
N ALA A 203 5.72 -10.40 -4.35
CA ALA A 203 6.11 -9.01 -4.15
C ALA A 203 6.76 -8.45 -5.41
N THR A 204 6.96 -7.15 -5.39
CA THR A 204 7.87 -6.48 -6.32
C THR A 204 9.24 -6.39 -5.72
N VAL A 205 10.25 -6.63 -6.57
CA VAL A 205 11.65 -6.29 -6.28
C VAL A 205 12.14 -5.33 -7.35
N ALA A 206 12.90 -4.30 -6.97
CA ALA A 206 13.75 -3.59 -7.91
C ALA A 206 15.22 -3.75 -7.60
N THR A 207 16.00 -3.71 -8.67
CA THR A 207 17.47 -3.62 -8.68
C THR A 207 17.89 -3.26 -10.10
N LYS A 208 18.99 -2.53 -10.26
CA LYS A 208 19.59 -2.10 -11.54
C LYS A 208 18.60 -1.39 -12.46
N GLY A 209 17.73 -0.55 -11.89
CA GLY A 209 16.72 0.21 -12.62
C GLY A 209 15.59 -0.64 -13.23
N LYS A 210 15.50 -1.92 -12.87
CA LYS A 210 14.45 -2.84 -13.33
C LYS A 210 13.56 -3.26 -12.16
N THR A 211 12.33 -3.62 -12.48
CA THR A 211 11.37 -4.20 -11.53
C THR A 211 11.10 -5.66 -11.89
N TYR A 212 10.80 -6.48 -10.89
CA TYR A 212 10.58 -7.90 -11.00
C TYR A 212 9.39 -8.32 -10.15
N LEU A 213 8.60 -9.26 -10.66
CA LEU A 213 7.70 -10.07 -9.82
C LEU A 213 8.55 -11.17 -9.17
N VAL A 214 8.46 -11.30 -7.85
CA VAL A 214 9.04 -12.43 -7.11
C VAL A 214 7.98 -13.31 -6.50
N GLU A 215 8.28 -14.60 -6.38
CA GLU A 215 7.63 -15.53 -5.46
C GLU A 215 8.54 -15.72 -4.25
N GLY A 216 8.01 -15.45 -3.06
CA GLY A 216 8.69 -15.66 -1.79
C GLY A 216 8.09 -16.81 -1.00
N ASP A 217 8.93 -17.43 -0.19
CA ASP A 217 8.58 -18.46 0.79
C ASP A 217 8.94 -17.92 2.18
N TYR A 218 7.92 -17.59 2.98
CA TYR A 218 8.10 -16.99 4.30
C TYR A 218 8.79 -17.94 5.27
N GLY A 219 8.40 -19.21 5.31
CA GLY A 219 8.93 -20.21 6.23
C GLY A 219 10.38 -20.59 5.94
N ARG A 220 10.78 -20.59 4.65
CA ARG A 220 12.18 -20.79 4.24
C ARG A 220 12.99 -19.50 4.18
N TRP A 221 12.34 -18.35 4.30
CA TRP A 221 12.93 -17.01 4.17
C TRP A 221 13.77 -16.88 2.90
N GLN A 222 13.15 -17.04 1.73
CA GLN A 222 13.81 -16.90 0.42
C GLN A 222 12.85 -16.36 -0.64
N ALA A 223 13.37 -15.71 -1.68
CA ALA A 223 12.59 -15.26 -2.83
C ALA A 223 13.27 -15.62 -4.15
N ARG A 224 12.46 -15.82 -5.20
CA ARG A 224 12.92 -16.04 -6.57
C ARG A 224 12.15 -15.16 -7.56
N THR A 225 12.83 -14.63 -8.56
CA THR A 225 12.17 -13.89 -9.63
C THR A 225 11.35 -14.81 -10.53
N LEU A 226 10.16 -14.36 -10.92
CA LEU A 226 9.30 -15.01 -11.91
C LEU A 226 9.37 -14.33 -13.27
N ARG A 227 9.34 -12.99 -13.30
CA ARG A 227 9.41 -12.20 -14.54
C ARG A 227 9.82 -10.76 -14.26
N GLU A 228 10.34 -10.09 -15.28
CA GLU A 228 10.62 -8.65 -15.24
C GLU A 228 9.34 -7.81 -15.43
N ASN A 229 9.42 -6.52 -15.08
CA ASN A 229 8.41 -5.48 -15.28
C ASN A 229 7.03 -5.84 -14.69
N ALA A 230 7.00 -6.05 -13.37
CA ALA A 230 5.77 -6.20 -12.61
C ALA A 230 5.87 -5.51 -11.25
N GLU A 231 4.99 -4.54 -11.01
CA GLU A 231 4.94 -3.80 -9.77
C GLU A 231 3.61 -4.06 -9.03
N CYS A 232 3.64 -4.09 -7.69
CA CYS A 232 2.49 -4.12 -6.79
C CYS A 232 1.49 -5.25 -7.07
N PRO A 233 1.95 -6.52 -7.05
CA PRO A 233 1.10 -7.68 -7.32
C PRO A 233 -0.12 -7.78 -6.39
N SER A 234 -1.20 -8.33 -6.94
CA SER A 234 -2.41 -8.70 -6.20
C SER A 234 -2.92 -10.05 -6.68
N LEU A 235 -2.78 -11.06 -5.82
CA LEU A 235 -3.17 -12.43 -6.12
C LEU A 235 -4.69 -12.60 -6.12
N SER A 236 -5.21 -13.34 -7.09
CA SER A 236 -6.62 -13.70 -7.21
C SER A 236 -7.08 -14.55 -6.03
N PRO A 237 -8.40 -14.57 -5.74
CA PRO A 237 -8.94 -15.40 -4.67
C PRO A 237 -8.54 -16.89 -4.78
N ASP A 238 -8.54 -17.42 -6.01
CA ASP A 238 -8.18 -18.81 -6.33
C ASP A 238 -6.67 -19.08 -6.39
N GLY A 239 -5.82 -18.06 -6.26
CA GLY A 239 -4.36 -18.19 -6.30
C GLY A 239 -3.75 -18.52 -7.67
N THR A 240 -4.54 -18.51 -8.74
CA THR A 240 -4.08 -18.91 -10.10
C THR A 240 -3.63 -17.73 -10.95
N ARG A 241 -4.05 -16.51 -10.59
CA ARG A 241 -3.88 -15.31 -11.39
C ARG A 241 -3.41 -14.15 -10.53
N LEU A 242 -2.75 -13.19 -11.13
CA LEU A 242 -2.22 -12.02 -10.44
C LEU A 242 -2.46 -10.77 -11.28
N VAL A 243 -2.96 -9.70 -10.68
CA VAL A 243 -2.98 -8.38 -11.34
C VAL A 243 -1.86 -7.52 -10.79
N PHE A 244 -1.16 -6.83 -11.68
CA PHE A 244 -0.03 -5.97 -11.36
C PHE A 244 -0.04 -4.73 -12.25
N LYS A 245 0.70 -3.68 -11.85
CA LYS A 245 0.96 -2.53 -12.70
C LYS A 245 2.26 -2.75 -13.48
N LYS A 246 2.17 -2.64 -14.81
CA LYS A 246 3.28 -2.77 -15.75
C LYS A 246 3.73 -1.40 -16.19
N ARG A 247 5.03 -1.13 -16.19
CA ARG A 247 5.57 0.09 -16.78
C ARG A 247 5.52 -0.02 -18.30
N VAL A 248 4.80 0.89 -18.95
CA VAL A 248 4.59 0.92 -20.41
C VAL A 248 5.07 2.22 -21.06
N SER A 249 5.41 3.23 -20.27
CA SER A 249 5.93 4.52 -20.73
C SER A 249 6.88 5.14 -19.71
N ALA A 250 7.75 6.05 -20.18
CA ALA A 250 8.55 6.93 -19.33
C ALA A 250 7.79 8.20 -18.90
N ASP A 251 6.69 8.53 -19.57
CA ASP A 251 5.82 9.65 -19.22
C ASP A 251 5.05 9.36 -17.92
N PRO A 252 5.22 10.16 -16.84
CA PRO A 252 4.55 9.92 -15.56
C PRO A 252 3.02 9.78 -15.66
N GLY A 253 2.37 10.51 -16.58
CA GLY A 253 0.92 10.46 -16.77
C GLY A 253 0.42 9.20 -17.47
N ARG A 254 1.32 8.43 -18.10
CA ARG A 254 1.02 7.20 -18.86
C ARG A 254 1.93 6.04 -18.47
N MET A 255 2.60 6.17 -17.32
CA MET A 255 3.70 5.29 -16.92
C MET A 255 3.24 3.85 -16.73
N TRP A 256 2.06 3.64 -16.14
CA TRP A 256 1.57 2.31 -15.79
C TRP A 256 0.33 1.91 -16.59
N ARG A 257 0.22 0.61 -16.86
CA ARG A 257 -1.03 -0.06 -17.25
C ARG A 257 -1.25 -1.26 -16.34
N LEU A 258 -2.50 -1.57 -16.01
CA LEU A 258 -2.83 -2.78 -15.25
C LEU A 258 -2.86 -4.01 -16.17
N HIS A 259 -2.26 -5.11 -15.72
CA HIS A 259 -2.19 -6.36 -16.46
C HIS A 259 -2.54 -7.54 -15.55
N LEU A 260 -3.27 -8.51 -16.11
CA LEU A 260 -3.48 -9.83 -15.56
C LEU A 260 -2.31 -10.72 -15.98
N LEU A 261 -1.86 -11.58 -15.06
CA LEU A 261 -0.90 -12.64 -15.29
C LEU A 261 -1.54 -13.97 -14.91
N ASP A 262 -1.56 -14.91 -15.84
CA ASP A 262 -1.76 -16.33 -15.52
C ASP A 262 -0.47 -16.89 -14.91
N LEU A 263 -0.52 -17.39 -13.67
CA LEU A 263 0.69 -17.84 -12.96
C LEU A 263 1.22 -19.19 -13.45
N ALA A 264 0.41 -20.01 -14.13
CA ALA A 264 0.85 -21.28 -14.66
C ALA A 264 1.59 -21.10 -15.99
N THR A 265 1.05 -20.26 -16.88
CA THR A 265 1.59 -20.07 -18.23
C THR A 265 2.44 -18.81 -18.36
N MET A 266 2.47 -17.94 -17.34
CA MET A 266 3.04 -16.59 -17.38
C MET A 266 2.47 -15.71 -18.49
N ARG A 267 1.26 -16.03 -18.99
CA ARG A 267 0.62 -15.25 -20.05
C ARG A 267 0.05 -13.99 -19.46
N GLU A 268 0.38 -12.87 -20.10
CA GLU A 268 -0.06 -11.54 -19.70
C GLU A 268 -1.27 -11.10 -20.53
N THR A 269 -2.21 -10.37 -19.93
CA THR A 269 -3.34 -9.74 -20.63
C THR A 269 -3.54 -8.33 -20.09
N PRO A 270 -3.46 -7.27 -20.93
CA PRO A 270 -3.73 -5.92 -20.48
C PRO A 270 -5.20 -5.77 -20.08
N LEU A 271 -5.45 -5.07 -18.98
CA LEU A 271 -6.82 -4.70 -18.59
C LEU A 271 -7.35 -3.58 -19.51
N ALA A 272 -8.68 -3.44 -19.54
CA ALA A 272 -9.38 -2.40 -20.30
C ALA A 272 -9.16 -0.98 -19.74
N GLU A 273 -8.70 -0.84 -18.49
CA GLU A 273 -8.26 0.45 -17.94
C GLU A 273 -6.98 0.93 -18.64
N THR A 274 -7.06 2.08 -19.30
CA THR A 274 -5.95 2.70 -20.03
C THR A 274 -5.32 3.86 -19.28
N ALA A 275 -5.96 4.37 -18.23
CA ALA A 275 -5.36 5.38 -17.36
C ALA A 275 -4.18 4.81 -16.56
N SER A 276 -3.18 5.66 -16.31
CA SER A 276 -2.07 5.31 -15.42
C SER A 276 -2.57 5.26 -13.97
N VAL A 277 -2.46 4.08 -13.35
CA VAL A 277 -2.92 3.81 -11.98
C VAL A 277 -1.72 3.51 -11.09
N ASP A 278 -1.52 4.34 -10.06
CA ASP A 278 -0.50 4.12 -9.02
C ASP A 278 -1.12 3.67 -7.69
N ASP A 279 -1.77 2.51 -7.71
CA ASP A 279 -2.34 1.88 -6.52
C ASP A 279 -2.01 0.38 -6.50
N GLN A 280 -2.24 -0.30 -5.38
CA GLN A 280 -2.23 -1.76 -5.36
C GLN A 280 -3.66 -2.26 -5.61
N VAL A 281 -3.84 -2.99 -6.70
CA VAL A 281 -5.14 -3.54 -7.09
C VAL A 281 -5.69 -4.48 -6.00
N ALA A 282 -7.00 -4.50 -5.81
CA ALA A 282 -7.71 -5.47 -5.00
C ALA A 282 -8.68 -6.29 -5.87
N TRP A 283 -9.00 -7.52 -5.46
CA TRP A 283 -10.00 -8.34 -6.15
C TRP A 283 -11.36 -8.15 -5.50
N LEU A 284 -12.35 -7.71 -6.29
CA LEU A 284 -13.75 -7.67 -5.88
C LEU A 284 -14.27 -9.10 -5.73
N ASP A 285 -14.07 -9.88 -6.79
CA ASP A 285 -14.49 -11.27 -6.92
C ASP A 285 -13.43 -12.05 -7.76
N GLY A 286 -13.75 -13.24 -8.27
CA GLY A 286 -12.83 -14.05 -9.08
C GLY A 286 -12.61 -13.56 -10.53
N ARG A 287 -13.30 -12.50 -10.95
CA ARG A 287 -13.34 -11.98 -12.33
C ARG A 287 -13.14 -10.47 -12.41
N THR A 288 -13.39 -9.73 -11.33
CA THR A 288 -13.40 -8.27 -11.30
C THR A 288 -12.37 -7.76 -10.32
N VAL A 289 -11.60 -6.75 -10.72
CA VAL A 289 -10.66 -6.05 -9.83
C VAL A 289 -11.11 -4.63 -9.53
N MET A 290 -10.58 -4.08 -8.45
CA MET A 290 -10.81 -2.73 -7.94
C MET A 290 -9.50 -2.00 -7.69
N TYR A 291 -9.51 -0.68 -7.82
CA TYR A 291 -8.35 0.17 -7.57
C TYR A 291 -8.79 1.61 -7.30
N ALA A 292 -7.98 2.38 -6.56
CA ALA A 292 -8.17 3.81 -6.44
C ALA A 292 -7.64 4.51 -7.70
N LYS A 293 -8.42 5.45 -8.25
CA LYS A 293 -8.03 6.34 -9.34
C LYS A 293 -8.64 7.72 -9.12
N GLY A 294 -7.78 8.72 -8.94
CA GLY A 294 -8.22 10.04 -8.49
C GLY A 294 -8.86 9.97 -7.10
N PRO A 295 -10.03 10.59 -6.86
CA PRO A 295 -10.69 10.54 -5.56
C PRO A 295 -11.55 9.28 -5.36
N ASP A 296 -11.67 8.41 -6.35
CA ASP A 296 -12.70 7.36 -6.39
C ASP A 296 -12.09 5.95 -6.46
N VAL A 297 -12.89 4.95 -6.06
CA VAL A 297 -12.63 3.54 -6.38
C VAL A 297 -13.33 3.16 -7.67
N TRP A 298 -12.58 2.51 -8.54
CA TRP A 298 -13.04 1.99 -9.82
C TRP A 298 -12.92 0.46 -9.85
N SER A 299 -13.66 -0.17 -10.76
CA SER A 299 -13.60 -1.59 -11.03
C SER A 299 -13.53 -1.88 -12.53
N VAL A 300 -12.92 -3.00 -12.91
CA VAL A 300 -12.85 -3.46 -14.30
C VAL A 300 -12.76 -4.99 -14.35
N PRO A 301 -13.32 -5.66 -15.38
CA PRO A 301 -13.04 -7.08 -15.61
C PRO A 301 -11.54 -7.35 -15.73
N ALA A 302 -11.07 -8.39 -15.04
CA ALA A 302 -9.66 -8.74 -14.98
C ALA A 302 -9.15 -9.38 -16.28
N ASP A 303 -10.05 -9.91 -17.11
CA ASP A 303 -9.74 -10.60 -18.38
C ASP A 303 -9.46 -9.66 -19.55
N GLY A 304 -9.44 -8.35 -19.32
CA GLY A 304 -9.20 -7.33 -20.35
C GLY A 304 -10.42 -6.96 -21.17
N SER A 305 -11.58 -7.58 -20.92
CA SER A 305 -12.85 -7.22 -21.55
C SER A 305 -13.54 -6.04 -20.85
N GLY A 306 -14.63 -5.57 -21.47
CA GLY A 306 -15.50 -4.55 -20.89
C GLY A 306 -14.85 -3.17 -20.78
N ALA A 307 -15.28 -2.39 -19.78
CA ALA A 307 -14.79 -1.04 -19.52
C ALA A 307 -14.69 -0.76 -18.01
N PRO A 308 -13.78 0.13 -17.58
CA PRO A 308 -13.76 0.62 -16.20
C PRO A 308 -15.08 1.28 -15.80
N ALA A 309 -15.57 0.94 -14.62
CA ALA A 309 -16.74 1.57 -14.01
C ALA A 309 -16.38 2.09 -12.62
N ARG A 310 -16.89 3.27 -12.25
CA ARG A 310 -16.71 3.80 -10.90
C ARG A 310 -17.57 3.00 -9.93
N LEU A 311 -16.94 2.47 -8.89
CA LEU A 311 -17.59 1.62 -7.89
C LEU A 311 -18.04 2.42 -6.66
N VAL A 312 -17.17 3.29 -6.13
CA VAL A 312 -17.44 4.12 -4.94
C VAL A 312 -16.80 5.50 -5.14
N ARG A 313 -17.54 6.57 -4.82
CA ARG A 313 -17.02 7.95 -4.86
C ARG A 313 -16.26 8.30 -3.59
N GLY A 314 -15.20 9.12 -3.71
CA GLY A 314 -14.51 9.65 -2.53
C GLY A 314 -13.88 8.56 -1.66
N ALA A 315 -13.26 7.56 -2.27
CA ALA A 315 -12.79 6.34 -1.62
C ALA A 315 -11.43 5.86 -2.14
N SER A 316 -10.72 5.10 -1.31
CA SER A 316 -9.42 4.47 -1.59
C SER A 316 -9.24 3.20 -0.75
N SER A 317 -8.18 2.42 -0.99
CA SER A 317 -7.92 1.15 -0.26
C SER A 317 -9.13 0.19 -0.25
N PRO A 318 -9.74 -0.12 -1.41
CA PRO A 318 -10.91 -1.00 -1.45
C PRO A 318 -10.54 -2.44 -1.10
N VAL A 319 -11.41 -3.11 -0.33
CA VAL A 319 -11.26 -4.53 -0.01
C VAL A 319 -12.62 -5.17 0.20
N ALA A 320 -12.88 -6.27 -0.52
CA ALA A 320 -14.08 -7.07 -0.35
C ALA A 320 -13.92 -8.02 0.84
N VAL A 321 -14.91 -8.02 1.74
CA VAL A 321 -14.98 -8.92 2.88
C VAL A 321 -15.75 -10.17 2.44
N ARG A 322 -15.05 -11.31 2.49
CA ARG A 322 -15.58 -12.63 2.12
C ARG A 322 -16.03 -13.39 3.33
#